data_AF-X1TRQ4-F1
#
_entry.id   AF-X1TRQ4-F1
#
_cell.length_a   1.000
_cell.length_b   1.000
_cell.length_c   1.000
_cell.angle_alpha   90.00
_cell.angle_beta   90.00
_cell.angle_gamma   90.00
#
_symmetry.space_group_name_H-M   'P 1'
#
loop_
_entity.id
_entity.type
_entity.pdbx_description
1 polymer ?
#
loop_
_entity_poly.entity_id
_entity_poly.type
_entity_poly.pdbx_seq_one_letter_code
_entity_poly.pdbx_strand_id
1 'polypeptide(L)'
;TALKAAVIGGLLEGMSEERINVVNAGIVAQRRGLRVTEHKDTACENYASLVTVSVKTSAELITVAGTVLRGELHIVRVKDYWLDLVPKGGYFLFSDHRDRPGLIGAVGMITGGADINISALNSSPR
;
A
#
# COMPACT_ATOMS: atom_id res chain seq x y z
N THR A 1 7.28 -17.40 5.39
CA THR A 1 5.85 -17.75 5.20
C THR A 1 5.43 -17.37 3.79
N ALA A 2 4.29 -17.88 3.32
CA ALA A 2 3.73 -17.48 2.02
C ALA A 2 3.51 -15.95 1.94
N LEU A 3 2.99 -15.34 3.01
CA LEU A 3 2.79 -13.90 3.09
C LEU A 3 4.11 -13.12 2.97
N LYS A 4 5.14 -13.52 3.74
CA LYS A 4 6.48 -12.92 3.65
C LYS A 4 7.03 -12.99 2.23
N ALA A 5 6.91 -14.14 1.57
CA ALA A 5 7.40 -14.32 0.21
C ALA A 5 6.64 -13.48 -0.81
N ALA A 6 5.32 -13.37 -0.67
CA ALA A 6 4.49 -12.52 -1.52
C ALA A 6 4.85 -11.03 -1.36
N VAL A 7 5.04 -10.55 -0.13
CA VAL A 7 5.44 -9.17 0.15
C VAL A 7 6.83 -8.86 -0.42
N ILE A 8 7.81 -9.73 -0.19
CA ILE A 8 9.16 -9.55 -0.75
C ILE A 8 9.13 -9.62 -2.27
N GLY A 9 8.36 -10.56 -2.83
CA GLY A 9 8.16 -10.71 -4.27
C GLY A 9 7.61 -9.45 -4.91
N GLY A 10 6.50 -8.92 -4.38
CA GLY A 10 5.90 -7.68 -4.88
C GLY A 10 6.77 -6.45 -4.67
N LEU A 11 7.48 -6.35 -3.54
CA LEU A 11 8.38 -5.21 -3.28
C LEU A 11 9.59 -5.17 -4.24
N LEU A 12 10.07 -6.34 -4.66
CA LEU A 12 11.22 -6.49 -5.56
C LEU A 12 10.81 -6.71 -7.03
N GLU A 13 9.51 -6.72 -7.31
CA GLU A 13 8.98 -6.88 -8.66
C GLU A 13 9.47 -5.73 -9.55
N GLY A 14 9.95 -6.05 -10.76
CA GLY A 14 10.56 -5.09 -11.68
C GLY A 14 11.99 -4.65 -11.31
N MET A 15 12.50 -4.99 -10.12
CA MET A 15 13.90 -4.73 -9.70
C MET A 15 14.77 -6.00 -9.69
N SER A 16 14.17 -7.16 -9.91
CA SER A 16 14.83 -8.47 -9.88
C SER A 16 14.34 -9.34 -11.04
N GLU A 17 15.28 -9.91 -11.79
CA GLU A 17 14.98 -10.92 -12.82
C GLU A 17 14.73 -12.31 -12.20
N GLU A 18 15.21 -12.55 -10.97
CA GLU A 18 14.98 -13.81 -10.27
C GLU A 18 13.54 -13.90 -9.74
N ARG A 19 12.86 -15.01 -10.06
CA ARG A 19 11.51 -15.31 -9.53
C ARG A 19 11.57 -15.62 -8.04
N ILE A 20 10.86 -14.82 -7.25
CA ILE A 20 10.78 -14.98 -5.79
C ILE A 20 9.64 -15.95 -5.43
N ASN A 21 9.92 -16.87 -4.51
CA ASN A 21 9.00 -17.87 -3.97
C ASN A 21 9.25 -18.11 -2.48
N VAL A 22 8.45 -18.99 -1.87
CA VAL A 22 8.50 -19.27 -0.42
C VAL A 22 9.82 -19.84 0.09
N VAL A 23 10.62 -20.44 -0.79
CA VAL A 23 11.91 -21.07 -0.46
C VAL A 23 13.04 -20.06 -0.56
N ASN A 24 13.11 -19.27 -1.64
CA ASN A 24 14.24 -18.35 -1.87
C ASN A 24 14.01 -16.92 -1.35
N ALA A 25 12.78 -16.49 -1.02
CA ALA A 25 12.48 -15.11 -0.65
C ALA A 25 13.39 -14.54 0.46
N GLY A 26 13.66 -15.32 1.51
CA GLY A 26 14.54 -14.88 2.60
C GLY A 26 15.98 -14.66 2.15
N ILE A 27 16.51 -15.55 1.31
CA ILE A 27 17.87 -15.48 0.79
C ILE A 27 18.01 -14.28 -0.16
N VAL A 28 17.03 -14.09 -1.07
CA VAL A 28 17.01 -12.96 -2.00
C VAL A 28 16.95 -11.63 -1.26
N ALA A 29 16.08 -11.52 -0.25
CA ALA A 29 15.98 -10.33 0.58
C ALA A 29 17.31 -10.02 1.29
N GLN A 30 17.95 -11.01 1.90
CA GLN A 30 19.22 -10.84 2.60
C GLN A 30 20.35 -10.42 1.65
N ARG A 31 20.45 -11.03 0.46
CA ARG A 31 21.43 -10.65 -0.58
C ARG A 31 21.26 -9.22 -1.06
N ARG A 32 20.02 -8.72 -1.07
CA ARG A 32 19.68 -7.32 -1.39
C ARG A 32 19.83 -6.38 -0.18
N GLY A 33 20.32 -6.87 0.97
CA GLY A 33 20.52 -6.07 2.18
C GLY A 33 19.23 -5.76 2.95
N LEU A 34 18.11 -6.43 2.63
CA LEU A 34 16.84 -6.22 3.32
C LEU A 34 16.81 -7.00 4.62
N ARG A 35 16.49 -6.31 5.73
CA ARG A 35 16.15 -6.93 7.00
C ARG A 35 14.64 -7.08 7.08
N VAL A 36 14.16 -8.32 7.16
CA VAL A 36 12.73 -8.63 7.17
C VAL A 36 12.34 -9.21 8.52
N THR A 37 11.44 -8.53 9.21
CA THR A 37 10.82 -9.00 10.44
C THR A 37 9.35 -9.33 10.17
N GLU A 38 8.87 -10.44 10.71
CA GLU A 38 7.47 -10.85 10.62
C GLU A 38 6.92 -11.02 12.04
N HIS A 39 5.84 -10.32 12.33
CA HIS A 39 5.12 -10.41 13.59
C HIS A 39 3.71 -10.93 13.32
N LYS A 40 3.19 -11.77 14.21
CA LYS A 40 1.82 -12.29 14.14
C LYS A 40 1.16 -12.08 15.48
N ASP A 41 0.01 -11.44 15.45
CA ASP A 41 -0.83 -11.21 16.62
C ASP A 41 -2.19 -11.85 16.38
N THR A 42 -2.80 -12.36 17.44
CA THR A 42 -4.15 -12.94 17.43
C THR A 42 -5.22 -11.89 17.71
N ALA A 43 -4.84 -10.74 18.27
CA ALA A 43 -5.75 -9.63 18.52
C ALA A 43 -5.76 -8.65 17.34
N CYS A 44 -6.95 -8.35 16.82
CA CYS A 44 -7.17 -7.25 15.88
C CYS A 44 -8.49 -6.56 16.25
N GLU A 45 -8.42 -5.30 16.67
CA GLU A 45 -9.58 -4.58 17.22
C GLU A 45 -10.59 -4.18 16.12
N ASN A 46 -10.09 -3.76 14.95
CA ASN A 46 -10.92 -3.10 13.93
C ASN A 46 -11.28 -4.01 12.74
N TYR A 47 -10.61 -5.15 12.57
CA TYR A 47 -10.79 -6.03 11.41
C TYR A 47 -10.68 -7.50 11.81
N ALA A 48 -11.38 -8.37 11.07
CA ALA A 48 -11.26 -9.82 11.26
C ALA A 48 -9.86 -10.36 10.89
N SER A 49 -9.18 -9.69 9.96
CA SER A 49 -7.79 -9.95 9.62
C SER A 49 -7.15 -8.64 9.12
N LEU A 50 -5.89 -8.42 9.45
CA LEU A 50 -5.16 -7.24 9.00
C LEU A 50 -3.72 -7.65 8.67
N VAL A 51 -3.27 -7.29 7.48
CA VAL A 51 -1.86 -7.40 7.09
C VAL A 51 -1.29 -6.00 7.03
N THR A 52 -0.29 -5.73 7.85
CA THR A 52 0.45 -4.46 7.85
C THR A 52 1.86 -4.70 7.33
N VAL A 53 2.25 -3.94 6.31
CA VAL A 53 3.60 -3.94 5.75
C VAL A 53 4.21 -2.57 5.98
N SER A 54 5.35 -2.54 6.65
CA SER A 54 6.13 -1.32 6.87
C SER A 54 7.50 -1.45 6.22
N VAL A 55 7.83 -0.50 5.34
CA VAL A 55 9.12 -0.41 4.68
C VAL A 55 9.82 0.84 5.18
N LYS A 56 10.97 0.64 5.83
CA LYS A 56 11.83 1.72 6.30
C LYS A 56 12.99 1.89 5.34
N THR A 57 13.12 3.08 4.77
CA THR A 57 14.27 3.50 3.95
C THR A 57 15.10 4.53 4.72
N SER A 58 16.16 5.05 4.10
CA SER A 58 16.93 6.18 4.65
C SER A 58 16.13 7.49 4.67
N ALA A 59 15.11 7.62 3.81
CA ALA A 59 14.32 8.84 3.66
C ALA A 59 13.06 8.82 4.53
N GLU A 60 12.33 7.71 4.54
CA GLU A 60 11.03 7.63 5.22
C GLU A 60 10.65 6.21 5.64
N LEU A 61 9.65 6.15 6.52
CA LEU A 61 8.91 4.95 6.87
C LEU A 61 7.55 5.01 6.16
N ILE A 62 7.28 4.03 5.30
CA ILE A 62 5.99 3.87 4.64
C ILE A 62 5.31 2.65 5.21
N THR A 63 4.08 2.81 5.69
CA THR A 63 3.25 1.72 6.17
C THR A 63 2.02 1.58 5.29
N VAL A 64 1.71 0.38 4.85
CA VAL A 64 0.47 0.06 4.14
C VAL A 64 -0.21 -1.08 4.88
N ALA A 65 -1.51 -0.97 5.10
CA ALA A 65 -2.30 -2.06 5.67
C ALA A 65 -3.47 -2.43 4.77
N GLY A 66 -3.75 -3.73 4.71
CA GLY A 66 -4.86 -4.28 3.94
C GLY A 66 -5.60 -5.37 4.71
N THR A 67 -6.87 -5.54 4.35
CA THR A 67 -7.77 -6.53 4.93
C THR A 67 -8.64 -7.17 3.84
N VAL A 68 -9.32 -8.26 4.20
CA VAL A 68 -10.37 -8.86 3.38
C VAL A 68 -11.70 -8.59 4.04
N LEU A 69 -12.57 -7.85 3.38
CA LEU A 69 -13.93 -7.56 3.83
C LEU A 69 -14.92 -8.16 2.85
N ARG A 70 -15.79 -9.05 3.34
CA ARG A 70 -16.86 -9.69 2.53
C ARG A 70 -16.35 -10.35 1.23
N GLY A 71 -15.12 -10.89 1.25
CA GLY A 71 -14.50 -11.54 0.10
C GLY A 71 -13.78 -10.60 -0.86
N GLU A 72 -13.73 -9.31 -0.57
CA GLU A 72 -13.05 -8.29 -1.36
C GLU A 72 -11.79 -7.79 -0.64
N LEU A 73 -10.76 -7.42 -1.39
CA LEU A 73 -9.51 -6.86 -0.85
C LEU A 73 -9.67 -5.37 -0.63
N HIS A 74 -9.26 -4.87 0.53
CA HIS A 74 -9.30 -3.44 0.83
C HIS A 74 -7.93 -3.01 1.37
N ILE A 75 -7.35 -1.96 0.77
CA ILE A 75 -6.27 -1.19 1.36
C ILE A 75 -6.93 -0.21 2.31
N VAL A 76 -6.64 -0.38 3.60
CA VAL A 76 -7.29 0.39 4.68
C VAL A 76 -6.39 1.42 5.33
N ARG A 77 -5.08 1.36 5.06
CA ARG A 77 -4.13 2.34 5.56
C ARG A 77 -2.99 2.56 4.58
N VAL A 78 -2.62 3.82 4.38
CA VAL A 78 -1.39 4.23 3.70
C VAL A 78 -0.75 5.34 4.52
N LYS A 79 0.51 5.16 4.92
CA LYS A 79 1.20 5.97 5.93
C LYS A 79 0.37 6.02 7.21
N ASP A 80 -0.02 7.21 7.65
CA ASP A 80 -0.85 7.42 8.84
C ASP A 80 -2.32 7.71 8.49
N TYR A 81 -2.66 7.64 7.21
CA TYR A 81 -4.01 7.89 6.72
C TYR A 81 -4.80 6.60 6.65
N TRP A 82 -5.97 6.62 7.28
CA TRP A 82 -6.98 5.58 7.13
C TRP A 82 -7.85 5.89 5.93
N LEU A 83 -8.03 4.89 5.08
CA LEU A 83 -8.82 5.00 3.85
C LEU A 83 -9.57 3.69 3.63
N ASP A 84 -10.43 3.65 2.62
CA ASP A 84 -11.00 2.41 2.12
C ASP A 84 -10.84 2.41 0.60
N LEU A 85 -9.90 1.61 0.12
CA LEU A 85 -9.53 1.54 -1.29
C LEU A 85 -9.55 0.08 -1.74
N VAL A 86 -10.46 -0.23 -2.66
CA VAL A 86 -10.49 -1.53 -3.32
C VAL A 86 -9.57 -1.49 -4.54
N PRO A 87 -8.51 -2.31 -4.61
CA PRO A 87 -7.59 -2.34 -5.73
C PRO A 87 -8.22 -3.09 -6.93
N LYS A 88 -9.31 -2.55 -7.49
CA LYS A 88 -9.82 -2.95 -8.81
C LYS A 88 -8.98 -2.20 -9.83
N GLY A 89 -8.44 -2.90 -10.83
CA GLY A 89 -7.43 -2.39 -11.76
C GLY A 89 -7.69 -0.96 -12.27
N GLY A 90 -6.61 -0.25 -12.61
CA GLY A 90 -6.64 1.16 -12.96
C GLY A 90 -5.42 1.88 -12.39
N TYR A 91 -5.52 3.20 -12.25
CA TYR A 91 -4.45 4.04 -11.70
C TYR A 91 -4.89 4.66 -10.38
N PHE A 92 -3.99 4.64 -9.40
CA PHE A 92 -4.18 5.30 -8.11
C PHE A 92 -3.22 6.49 -8.02
N LEU A 93 -3.76 7.67 -7.70
CA LEU A 93 -2.97 8.87 -7.47
C LEU A 93 -2.92 9.15 -5.97
N PHE A 94 -1.72 9.10 -5.40
CA PHE A 94 -1.46 9.50 -4.03
C PHE A 94 -0.79 10.88 -4.02
N SER A 95 -1.39 11.83 -3.30
CA SER A 95 -0.87 13.19 -3.19
C SER A 95 -0.81 13.63 -1.73
N ASP A 96 0.40 13.87 -1.24
CA ASP A 96 0.63 14.53 0.04
C ASP A 96 0.64 16.05 -0.18
N HIS A 97 -0.28 16.75 0.48
CA HIS A 97 -0.51 18.18 0.27
C HIS A 97 -0.93 18.87 1.57
N ARG A 98 -0.80 20.20 1.62
CA ARG A 98 -1.35 21.01 2.69
C ARG A 98 -2.83 21.25 2.42
N ASP A 99 -3.69 20.88 3.37
CA ASP A 99 -5.12 21.11 3.24
C ASP A 99 -5.40 22.62 3.17
N ARG A 100 -6.04 23.02 2.08
CA ARG A 100 -6.37 24.41 1.76
C ARG A 100 -7.68 24.44 0.98
N PRO A 101 -8.54 25.44 1.23
CA PRO A 101 -9.76 25.62 0.47
C PRO A 101 -9.49 25.62 -1.04
N GLY A 102 -10.33 24.89 -1.79
CA GLY A 102 -10.28 24.83 -3.26
C GLY A 102 -9.42 23.71 -3.85
N LEU A 103 -8.66 22.96 -3.05
CA LEU A 103 -7.78 21.91 -3.57
C LEU A 103 -8.53 20.79 -4.32
N ILE A 104 -9.58 20.22 -3.72
CA ILE A 104 -10.37 19.16 -4.37
C ILE A 104 -10.97 19.66 -5.70
N GLY A 105 -11.44 20.91 -5.72
CA GLY A 105 -11.93 21.55 -6.94
C GLY A 105 -10.85 21.69 -8.01
N ALA A 106 -9.63 22.08 -7.62
CA ALA A 106 -8.49 22.18 -8.54
C ALA A 106 -8.12 20.81 -9.13
N VAL A 107 -8.10 19.74 -8.31
CA VAL A 107 -7.86 18.37 -8.78
C VAL A 107 -8.93 17.95 -9.80
N GLY A 108 -10.21 18.22 -9.51
CA GLY A 108 -11.32 17.94 -10.42
C GLY A 108 -11.22 18.72 -11.74
N MET A 109 -10.82 19.99 -11.69
CA MET A 109 -10.63 20.81 -12.90
C MET A 109 -9.48 20.30 -13.77
N ILE A 110 -8.33 19.94 -13.18
CA ILE A 110 -7.17 19.45 -13.92
C ILE A 110 -7.50 18.10 -14.59
N THR A 111 -8.08 17.17 -13.85
CA THR A 111 -8.43 15.84 -14.37
C THR A 111 -9.55 15.90 -15.41
N GLY A 112 -10.61 16.67 -15.14
CA GLY A 112 -11.69 16.91 -16.10
C GLY A 112 -11.22 17.61 -17.37
N GLY A 113 -10.31 18.57 -17.27
CA GLY A 113 -9.69 19.23 -18.43
C GLY A 113 -8.82 18.31 -19.29
N ALA A 114 -8.36 17.19 -18.71
CA ALA A 114 -7.61 16.14 -19.41
C ALA A 114 -8.49 14.94 -19.83
N ASP A 115 -9.81 15.02 -19.65
CA ASP A 115 -10.76 13.92 -19.88
C ASP A 115 -10.44 12.65 -19.07
N ILE A 116 -9.93 12.83 -17.85
CA ILE A 116 -9.61 11.75 -16.91
C ILE A 116 -10.70 11.67 -15.84
N ASN A 117 -11.37 10.51 -15.76
CA ASN A 117 -12.41 10.27 -14.77
C ASN A 117 -11.83 9.95 -13.36
N ILE A 118 -12.54 10.36 -12.31
CA ILE A 118 -12.23 10.03 -10.91
C ILE A 118 -13.35 9.15 -10.35
N SER A 119 -13.07 7.85 -10.17
CA SER A 119 -14.05 6.90 -9.64
C SER A 119 -14.27 7.03 -8.13
N ALA A 120 -13.23 7.44 -7.40
CA ALA A 120 -13.29 7.66 -5.95
C ALA A 120 -12.19 8.65 -5.54
N LEU A 121 -12.50 9.49 -4.56
CA LEU A 121 -11.55 10.43 -3.96
C LEU A 121 -11.68 10.33 -2.44
N ASN A 122 -10.54 10.14 -1.77
CA ASN A 122 -10.46 10.16 -0.32
C ASN A 122 -9.39 11.18 0.09
N SER A 123 -9.76 12.09 1.00
CA SER A 123 -8.87 13.06 1.61
C SER A 123 -8.93 12.90 3.11
N SER A 124 -7.79 12.64 3.74
CA SER A 124 -7.67 12.71 5.18
C SER A 124 -6.92 13.98 5.54
N PRO A 125 -7.45 14.81 6.46
CA PRO A 125 -6.68 15.91 7.00
C PRO A 125 -5.41 15.37 7.67
N ARG A 126 -4.33 16.13 7.57
CA ARG A 126 -3.16 15.94 8.44
C ARG A 126 -3.45 16.52 9.81
#